data_AF-J5M7K2-F1
#
_entry.id   AF-J5M7K2-F1
#
_cell.length_a   1.000
_cell.length_b   1.000
_cell.length_c   1.000
_cell.angle_alpha   90.00
_cell.angle_beta   90.00
_cell.angle_gamma   90.00
#
_symmetry.space_group_name_H-M   'P 1'
#
loop_
_entity.id
_entity.type
_entity.pdbx_description
1 polymer ?
#
loop_
_entity_poly.entity_id
_entity_poly.type
_entity_poly.pdbx_seq_one_letter_code
_entity_poly.pdbx_strand_id
1 'polypeptide(L)'
;MTAARRLSIVSDGAHSAAPKRKAGALRVAIATQDMKCLDAHFGSAKRFAVFDVSPDDWKLVEVLCFEDVSDESGMHRNEGDDRIAPKVKALEGCHLLFCLAIGGPSAARVVSAKIHPIKVPDAQLIEDVLSQTRAMLRTTPPPWLRKVLAEAGATEKKPFDEED
;
A
#
# COMPACT_ATOMS: atom_id res chain seq x y z
N MET A 1 -19.80 0.58 14.51
CA MET A 1 -18.42 1.03 14.25
C MET A 1 -17.56 -0.19 14.00
N THR A 2 -17.18 -0.45 12.74
CA THR A 2 -16.25 -1.54 12.42
C THR A 2 -14.84 -1.05 12.75
N ALA A 3 -14.22 -1.63 13.78
CA ALA A 3 -12.87 -1.26 14.20
C ALA A 3 -11.82 -1.99 13.35
N ALA A 4 -10.99 -1.23 12.64
CA ALA A 4 -9.79 -1.80 12.02
C ALA A 4 -8.76 -2.11 13.12
N ARG A 5 -8.22 -3.33 13.12
CA ARG A 5 -7.14 -3.72 14.04
C ARG A 5 -5.79 -3.56 13.34
N ARG A 6 -4.83 -2.90 13.98
CA ARG A 6 -3.48 -2.68 13.45
C ARG A 6 -2.48 -3.51 14.25
N LEU A 7 -1.74 -4.38 13.58
CA LEU A 7 -0.60 -5.11 14.13
C LEU A 7 0.67 -4.48 13.57
N SER A 8 1.65 -4.16 14.41
CA SER A 8 2.90 -3.52 13.98
C SER A 8 4.09 -4.19 14.64
N ILE A 9 5.23 -4.23 13.95
CA ILE A 9 6.47 -4.76 14.53
C ILE A 9 6.98 -3.75 15.56
N VAL A 10 7.05 -4.16 16.82
CA VAL A 10 7.63 -3.35 17.91
C VAL A 10 9.12 -3.70 18.03
N SER A 11 9.99 -2.78 17.64
CA SER A 11 11.41 -2.79 17.99
C SER A 11 11.59 -1.80 19.13
N ASP A 12 11.70 -2.32 20.36
CA ASP A 12 11.85 -1.64 21.66
C ASP A 12 11.22 -0.24 21.83
N GLY A 13 10.12 -0.19 22.58
CA GLY A 13 9.83 0.93 23.47
C GLY A 13 9.29 2.23 22.85
N ALA A 14 8.42 2.20 21.85
CA ALA A 14 7.58 3.35 21.53
C ALA A 14 6.26 2.93 20.86
N HIS A 15 5.18 2.89 21.66
CA HIS A 15 3.83 2.90 21.11
C HIS A 15 3.48 4.33 20.66
N SER A 16 2.80 4.42 19.52
CA SER A 16 2.19 5.64 18.95
C SER A 16 3.01 6.41 17.92
N ALA A 17 3.33 5.76 16.81
CA ALA A 17 3.33 6.31 15.45
C ALA A 17 3.61 5.17 14.46
N ALA A 18 3.07 5.23 13.24
CA ALA A 18 3.59 4.35 12.18
C ALA A 18 5.11 4.60 12.06
N PRO A 19 5.96 3.56 11.95
CA PRO A 19 7.39 3.75 11.94
C PRO A 19 7.79 4.73 10.84
N LYS A 20 8.71 5.65 11.18
CA LYS A 20 9.22 6.64 10.23
C LYS A 20 9.77 5.90 9.01
N ARG A 21 9.24 6.22 7.83
CA ARG A 21 9.66 5.65 6.57
C ARG A 21 11.11 6.08 6.27
N LYS A 22 11.94 5.15 5.80
CA LYS A 22 13.27 5.49 5.27
C LYS A 22 13.13 6.48 4.11
N ALA A 23 14.03 7.45 4.01
CA ALA A 23 14.05 8.36 2.87
C ALA A 23 14.19 7.57 1.56
N GLY A 24 13.41 7.94 0.54
CA GLY A 24 13.38 7.26 -0.75
C GLY A 24 12.75 5.87 -0.79
N ALA A 25 12.10 5.42 0.29
CA ALA A 25 11.26 4.21 0.26
C ALA A 25 9.81 4.54 -0.13
N LEU A 26 9.14 3.58 -0.76
CA LEU A 26 7.69 3.60 -0.98
C LEU A 26 6.97 2.82 0.10
N ARG A 27 5.82 3.31 0.56
CA ARG A 27 4.90 2.48 1.34
C ARG A 27 3.88 1.81 0.44
N VAL A 28 3.87 0.49 0.49
CA VAL A 28 3.11 -0.39 -0.38
C VAL A 28 2.17 -1.22 0.48
N ALA A 29 0.89 -1.16 0.18
CA ALA A 29 -0.10 -2.06 0.77
C ALA A 29 -0.44 -3.19 -0.20
N ILE A 30 -0.51 -4.41 0.31
CA ILE A 30 -0.87 -5.60 -0.46
C ILE A 30 -2.10 -6.25 0.17
N ALA A 31 -3.18 -6.36 -0.59
CA ALA A 31 -4.42 -6.99 -0.18
C ALA A 31 -4.24 -8.52 -0.10
N THR A 32 -4.50 -9.10 1.08
CA THR A 32 -4.26 -10.52 1.34
C THR A 32 -5.27 -11.14 2.31
N GLN A 33 -5.57 -12.42 2.11
CA GLN A 33 -6.35 -13.26 3.00
C GLN A 33 -5.45 -14.10 3.93
N ASP A 34 -4.20 -14.38 3.57
CA ASP A 34 -3.35 -15.37 4.25
C ASP A 34 -1.97 -14.86 4.71
N MET A 35 -1.61 -13.61 4.39
CA MET A 35 -0.29 -13.01 4.65
C MET A 35 0.89 -13.67 3.91
N LYS A 36 0.61 -14.51 2.91
CA LYS A 36 1.62 -15.15 2.05
C LYS A 36 1.51 -14.67 0.61
N CYS A 37 0.28 -14.53 0.13
CA CYS A 37 -0.04 -14.17 -1.25
C CYS A 37 -0.79 -12.85 -1.33
N LEU A 38 -0.60 -12.14 -2.44
CA LEU A 38 -1.60 -11.21 -2.95
C LEU A 38 -2.73 -12.06 -3.53
N ASP A 39 -3.82 -12.21 -2.79
CA ASP A 39 -4.91 -13.15 -3.11
C ASP A 39 -6.31 -12.58 -2.81
N ALA A 40 -6.41 -11.27 -2.59
CA ALA A 40 -7.67 -10.63 -2.22
C ALA A 40 -8.09 -9.49 -3.15
N HIS A 41 -9.40 -9.34 -3.35
CA HIS A 41 -9.98 -8.10 -3.84
C HIS A 41 -9.89 -7.04 -2.74
N PHE A 42 -9.83 -5.76 -3.10
CA PHE A 42 -9.77 -4.67 -2.11
C PHE A 42 -10.94 -4.72 -1.10
N GLY A 43 -12.16 -4.93 -1.60
CA GLY A 43 -13.38 -4.96 -0.79
C GLY A 43 -13.46 -6.15 0.17
N SER A 44 -12.99 -7.33 -0.26
CA SER A 44 -13.05 -8.59 0.51
C SER A 44 -11.80 -8.89 1.32
N ALA A 45 -10.72 -8.12 1.12
CA ALA A 45 -9.47 -8.27 1.84
C ALA A 45 -9.69 -8.19 3.36
N LYS A 46 -9.42 -9.29 4.06
CA LYS A 46 -9.40 -9.34 5.52
C LYS A 46 -8.17 -8.67 6.07
N ARG A 47 -7.09 -8.59 5.28
CA ARG A 47 -5.83 -7.99 5.70
C ARG A 47 -5.20 -7.17 4.59
N PHE A 48 -4.46 -6.14 4.99
CA PHE A 48 -3.47 -5.47 4.15
C PHE A 48 -2.11 -5.57 4.82
N ALA A 49 -1.16 -6.20 4.12
CA ALA A 49 0.23 -6.21 4.52
C ALA A 49 0.90 -4.94 4.00
N VAL A 50 1.40 -4.09 4.91
CA VAL A 50 1.99 -2.80 4.56
C VAL A 50 3.51 -2.89 4.69
N PHE A 51 4.21 -2.61 3.61
CA PHE A 51 5.67 -2.64 3.54
C PHE A 51 6.22 -1.26 3.20
N ASP A 52 7.39 -0.94 3.73
CA ASP A 52 8.26 0.08 3.14
C ASP A 52 9.23 -0.65 2.20
N VAL A 53 9.31 -0.20 0.94
CA VAL A 53 10.08 -0.82 -0.14
C VAL A 53 11.06 0.20 -0.70
N SER A 54 12.34 -0.11 -0.65
CA SER A 54 13.43 0.66 -1.26
C SER A 54 14.05 -0.14 -2.41
N PRO A 55 14.91 0.44 -3.25
CA PRO A 55 15.67 -0.36 -4.22
C PRO A 55 16.40 -1.55 -3.57
N ASP A 56 16.91 -1.38 -2.35
CA ASP A 56 17.82 -2.30 -1.68
C ASP A 56 17.15 -3.32 -0.78
N ASP A 57 16.04 -2.98 -0.14
CA ASP A 57 15.33 -3.85 0.80
C ASP A 57 13.81 -3.62 0.79
N TRP A 58 13.10 -4.44 1.55
CA TRP A 58 11.75 -4.15 2.00
C TRP A 58 11.62 -4.50 3.48
N LYS A 59 10.72 -3.80 4.18
CA LYS A 59 10.43 -4.05 5.59
C LYS A 59 8.93 -4.05 5.80
N LEU A 60 8.41 -5.09 6.47
CA LEU A 60 7.03 -5.08 6.94
C LEU A 60 6.87 -4.00 8.02
N VAL A 61 5.94 -3.07 7.79
CA VAL A 61 5.62 -1.94 8.67
C VAL A 61 4.52 -2.37 9.63
N GLU A 62 3.43 -2.87 9.08
CA GLU A 62 2.22 -3.21 9.80
C GLU A 62 1.32 -4.14 8.98
N VAL A 63 0.37 -4.77 9.67
CA VAL A 63 -0.72 -5.53 9.10
C VAL A 63 -2.03 -4.93 9.60
N LEU A 64 -2.85 -4.48 8.66
CA LEU A 64 -4.18 -3.94 8.93
C LEU A 64 -5.21 -5.06 8.77
N CYS A 65 -6.03 -5.30 9.79
CA CYS A 65 -7.03 -6.37 9.81
C CYS A 65 -8.45 -5.81 9.86
N PHE A 66 -9.34 -6.42 9.08
CA PHE A 66 -10.75 -6.06 8.95
C PHE A 66 -11.62 -7.32 9.10
N GLU A 67 -12.64 -7.23 9.95
CA GLU A 67 -13.58 -8.33 10.19
C GLU A 67 -14.82 -8.23 9.30
N ASP A 68 -15.32 -7.00 9.10
CA ASP A 68 -16.45 -6.74 8.20
C ASP A 68 -15.94 -6.38 6.81
N VAL A 69 -16.06 -7.32 5.88
CA VAL A 69 -15.56 -7.24 4.50
C VAL A 69 -16.67 -7.55 3.50
N SER A 70 -16.51 -7.08 2.27
CA SER A 70 -17.40 -7.41 1.16
C SER A 70 -17.35 -8.91 0.84
N ASP A 71 -18.50 -9.47 0.46
CA ASP A 71 -18.62 -10.81 -0.13
C ASP A 71 -18.48 -10.79 -1.66
N GLU A 72 -18.06 -9.65 -2.22
CA GLU A 72 -17.81 -9.43 -3.65
C GLU A 72 -19.07 -9.44 -4.53
N SER A 73 -20.27 -9.55 -3.94
CA SER A 73 -21.55 -9.48 -4.67
C SER A 73 -21.85 -8.09 -5.26
N GLY A 74 -21.13 -7.07 -4.80
CA GLY A 74 -21.40 -5.66 -5.14
C GLY A 74 -22.60 -5.05 -4.40
N MET A 75 -23.27 -5.81 -3.52
CA MET A 75 -24.41 -5.34 -2.75
C MET A 75 -23.98 -4.80 -1.37
N HIS A 76 -24.64 -3.74 -0.93
CA HIS A 76 -24.57 -3.31 0.47
C HIS A 76 -25.51 -4.20 1.29
N ARG A 77 -25.09 -4.62 2.49
CA ARG A 77 -25.96 -5.47 3.33
C ARG A 77 -27.15 -4.67 3.87
N ASN A 78 -26.92 -3.41 4.23
CA ASN A 78 -27.91 -2.45 4.75
C ASN A 78 -27.63 -1.04 4.20
N GLU A 79 -28.59 -0.12 4.32
CA GLU A 79 -28.33 1.31 4.09
C GLU A 79 -27.27 1.84 5.06
N GLY A 80 -26.30 2.60 4.55
CA GLY A 80 -25.20 3.16 5.35
C GLY A 80 -24.02 2.21 5.61
N ASP A 81 -24.01 1.02 5.02
CA ASP A 81 -22.93 0.02 5.12
C ASP A 81 -21.68 0.47 4.32
N ASP A 82 -20.89 1.37 4.89
CA ASP A 82 -19.62 1.85 4.33
C ASP A 82 -18.43 1.04 4.83
N ARG A 83 -18.17 -0.10 4.17
CA ARG A 83 -16.96 -0.93 4.40
C ARG A 83 -15.70 -0.36 3.73
N ILE A 84 -15.85 0.64 2.87
CA ILE A 84 -14.77 1.15 2.03
C ILE A 84 -14.00 2.25 2.75
N ALA A 85 -14.69 3.21 3.35
CA ALA A 85 -14.07 4.33 4.04
C ALA A 85 -13.09 3.89 5.15
N PRO A 86 -13.41 2.91 6.01
CA PRO A 86 -12.45 2.43 7.02
C PRO A 86 -11.17 1.86 6.43
N LYS A 87 -11.26 1.13 5.29
CA LYS A 87 -10.10 0.58 4.60
C LYS A 87 -9.23 1.66 3.99
N VAL A 88 -9.84 2.61 3.28
CA VAL A 88 -9.11 3.74 2.68
C VAL A 88 -8.40 4.56 3.76
N LYS A 89 -9.10 4.88 4.85
CA LYS A 89 -8.52 5.64 5.97
C LYS A 89 -7.33 4.92 6.60
N ALA A 90 -7.41 3.61 6.79
CA ALA A 90 -6.32 2.84 7.39
C ALA A 90 -5.07 2.77 6.49
N LEU A 91 -5.24 2.92 5.17
CA LEU A 91 -4.18 2.92 4.17
C LEU A 91 -3.61 4.31 3.87
N GLU A 92 -4.11 5.37 4.51
CA GLU A 92 -3.59 6.72 4.33
C GLU A 92 -2.06 6.77 4.54
N GLY A 93 -1.38 7.45 3.62
CA GLY A 93 0.08 7.51 3.58
C GLY A 93 0.75 6.36 2.82
N CYS A 94 0.03 5.31 2.41
CA CYS A 94 0.52 4.38 1.39
C CYS A 94 0.61 5.09 0.02
N HIS A 95 1.57 4.71 -0.79
CA HIS A 95 1.70 5.21 -2.17
C HIS A 95 1.07 4.23 -3.17
N LEU A 96 1.24 2.94 -2.93
CA LEU A 96 0.75 1.87 -3.78
C LEU A 96 -0.20 0.97 -3.00
N LEU A 97 -1.24 0.49 -3.69
CA LEU A 97 -2.11 -0.58 -3.24
C LEU A 97 -2.16 -1.67 -4.31
N PHE A 98 -1.73 -2.88 -3.99
CA PHE A 98 -1.89 -4.04 -4.85
C PHE A 98 -3.08 -4.89 -4.42
N CYS A 99 -3.90 -5.32 -5.38
CA CYS A 99 -5.05 -6.21 -5.16
C CYS A 99 -5.42 -6.99 -6.43
N LEU A 100 -6.17 -8.06 -6.29
CA LEU A 100 -6.66 -8.84 -7.44
C LEU A 100 -7.75 -8.10 -8.23
N ALA A 101 -8.61 -7.39 -7.51
CA ALA A 101 -9.64 -6.55 -8.11
C ALA A 101 -10.05 -5.42 -7.18
N ILE A 102 -10.55 -4.35 -7.78
CA ILE A 102 -11.12 -3.18 -7.10
C ILE A 102 -12.24 -2.61 -7.96
N GLY A 103 -13.42 -2.40 -7.37
CA GLY A 103 -14.55 -1.78 -8.04
C GLY A 103 -14.34 -0.27 -8.23
N GLY A 104 -14.94 0.31 -9.27
CA GLY A 104 -14.77 1.73 -9.64
C GLY A 104 -14.96 2.72 -8.49
N PRO A 105 -16.06 2.65 -7.71
CA PRO A 105 -16.26 3.55 -6.57
C PRO A 105 -15.18 3.44 -5.48
N SER A 106 -14.67 2.22 -5.24
CA SER A 106 -13.58 2.00 -4.30
C SER A 106 -12.25 2.55 -4.83
N ALA A 107 -11.96 2.32 -6.12
CA ALA A 107 -10.77 2.84 -6.77
C ALA A 107 -10.73 4.37 -6.74
N ALA A 108 -11.87 5.03 -7.00
CA ALA A 108 -11.98 6.48 -6.91
C ALA A 108 -11.59 7.01 -5.52
N ARG A 109 -12.12 6.39 -4.45
CA ARG A 109 -11.79 6.79 -3.07
C ARG A 109 -10.32 6.56 -2.72
N VAL A 110 -9.72 5.45 -3.18
CA VAL A 110 -8.29 5.15 -3.00
C VAL A 110 -7.42 6.20 -3.70
N VAL A 111 -7.75 6.56 -4.93
CA VAL A 111 -7.05 7.60 -5.70
C VAL A 111 -7.19 8.98 -5.03
N SER A 112 -8.39 9.32 -4.54
CA SER A 112 -8.61 10.57 -3.78
C SER A 112 -7.77 10.63 -2.49
N ALA A 113 -7.46 9.48 -1.89
CA ALA A 113 -6.53 9.38 -0.75
C ALA A 113 -5.05 9.40 -1.16
N LYS A 114 -4.73 9.73 -2.42
CA LYS A 114 -3.38 9.78 -3.01
C LYS A 114 -2.65 8.42 -3.02
N ILE A 115 -3.41 7.33 -3.05
CA ILE A 115 -2.89 5.97 -3.19
C ILE A 115 -3.13 5.51 -4.63
N HIS A 116 -2.12 4.96 -5.30
CA HIS A 116 -2.26 4.42 -6.65
C HIS A 116 -2.60 2.92 -6.59
N PRO A 117 -3.82 2.51 -7.01
CA PRO A 117 -4.20 1.10 -7.03
C PRO A 117 -3.61 0.40 -8.27
N ILE A 118 -3.01 -0.76 -8.05
CA ILE A 118 -2.51 -1.66 -9.08
C ILE A 118 -3.29 -2.96 -8.98
N LYS A 119 -3.96 -3.31 -10.08
CA LYS A 119 -4.64 -4.60 -10.22
C LYS A 119 -3.65 -5.64 -10.74
N VAL A 120 -3.52 -6.74 -10.03
CA VAL A 120 -2.76 -7.92 -10.46
C VAL A 120 -3.79 -8.99 -10.87
N PRO A 121 -3.71 -9.57 -12.09
CA PRO A 121 -4.73 -10.49 -12.58
C PRO A 121 -4.76 -11.82 -11.80
N ASP A 122 -3.59 -12.32 -11.39
CA ASP A 122 -3.44 -13.63 -10.75
C ASP A 122 -2.82 -13.53 -9.37
N ALA A 123 -3.15 -14.49 -8.51
CA ALA A 123 -2.53 -14.58 -7.19
C ALA A 123 -1.02 -14.86 -7.32
N GLN A 124 -0.22 -14.15 -6.53
CA GLN A 124 1.23 -14.30 -6.50
C GLN A 124 1.76 -14.12 -5.07
N LEU A 125 2.95 -14.65 -4.80
CA LEU A 125 3.57 -14.48 -3.49
C LEU A 125 3.81 -12.99 -3.23
N ILE A 126 3.65 -12.58 -1.97
CA ILE A 126 3.95 -11.22 -1.54
C ILE A 126 5.42 -10.87 -1.87
N GLU A 127 6.34 -11.83 -1.71
CA GLU A 127 7.76 -11.67 -2.04
C GLU A 127 7.99 -11.35 -3.53
N ASP A 128 7.20 -11.92 -4.43
CA ASP A 128 7.29 -11.65 -5.86
C ASP A 128 6.83 -10.23 -6.19
N VAL A 129 5.71 -9.79 -5.60
CA VAL A 129 5.19 -8.41 -5.73
C VAL A 129 6.23 -7.40 -5.25
N LEU A 130 6.85 -7.66 -4.10
CA LEU A 130 7.88 -6.80 -3.53
C LEU A 130 9.13 -6.76 -4.41
N SER A 131 9.56 -7.90 -4.93
CA SER A 131 10.71 -8.01 -5.82
C SER A 131 10.50 -7.26 -7.14
N GLN A 132 9.32 -7.39 -7.75
CA GLN A 132 8.94 -6.63 -8.95
C GLN A 132 8.92 -5.12 -8.68
N THR A 133 8.37 -4.71 -7.52
CA THR A 133 8.36 -3.31 -7.10
C THR A 133 9.79 -2.76 -6.97
N ARG A 134 10.71 -3.53 -6.39
CA ARG A 134 12.14 -3.16 -6.30
C ARG A 134 12.81 -3.05 -7.65
N ALA A 135 12.55 -3.99 -8.56
CA ALA A 135 13.10 -3.95 -9.92
C ALA A 135 12.64 -2.69 -10.67
N MET A 136 11.36 -2.31 -10.55
CA MET A 136 10.84 -1.05 -11.10
C MET A 136 11.52 0.17 -10.48
N LEU A 137 11.77 0.16 -9.17
CA LEU A 137 12.46 1.26 -8.48
C LEU A 137 13.93 1.42 -8.91
N ARG A 138 14.63 0.31 -9.20
CA ARG A 138 16.05 0.31 -9.62
C ARG A 138 16.27 0.74 -11.05
N THR A 139 15.30 0.51 -11.92
CA THR A 139 15.42 0.75 -13.35
C THR A 139 14.92 2.15 -13.67
N THR A 140 13.68 2.25 -14.11
CA THR A 140 13.09 3.49 -14.61
C THR A 140 11.70 3.61 -13.98
N PRO A 141 11.60 4.08 -12.72
CA PRO A 141 10.30 4.26 -12.08
C PRO A 141 9.43 5.20 -12.95
N PRO A 142 8.10 4.98 -13.01
CA PRO A 142 7.20 5.84 -13.76
C PRO A 142 7.37 7.33 -13.37
N PRO A 143 7.13 8.28 -14.28
CA PRO A 143 7.36 9.71 -14.00
C PRO A 143 6.65 10.22 -12.74
N TRP A 144 5.40 9.78 -12.52
CA TRP A 144 4.63 10.15 -11.33
C TRP A 144 5.27 9.64 -10.03
N LEU A 145 5.91 8.46 -10.08
CA LEU A 145 6.54 7.83 -8.94
C LEU A 145 7.90 8.46 -8.62
N ARG A 146 8.63 8.93 -9.64
CA ARG A 146 9.87 9.73 -9.43
C ARG A 146 9.59 10.96 -8.58
N LYS A 147 8.46 11.64 -8.83
CA LYS A 147 8.04 12.80 -8.04
C LYS A 147 7.78 12.41 -6.58
N VAL A 148 7.05 11.33 -6.34
CA VAL A 148 6.78 10.80 -4.99
C VAL A 148 8.07 10.42 -4.27
N LEU A 149 9.03 9.79 -4.95
CA LEU A 149 10.33 9.42 -4.38
C LEU A 149 11.17 10.66 -4.03
N ALA A 150 11.18 11.67 -4.90
CA ALA A 150 11.89 12.94 -4.64
C ALA A 150 11.32 13.66 -3.41
N GLU A 151 9.99 13.74 -3.28
CA GLU A 151 9.31 14.29 -2.11
C GLU A 151 9.58 13.46 -0.83
N ALA A 152 9.76 12.15 -0.97
CA ALA A 152 10.15 11.24 0.11
C ALA A 152 11.66 11.29 0.44
N GLY A 153 12.44 12.20 -0.16
CA GLY A 153 13.85 12.43 0.14
C GLY A 153 14.84 11.54 -0.64
N ALA A 154 14.45 10.98 -1.78
CA ALA A 154 15.33 10.13 -2.62
C ALA A 154 16.36 10.91 -3.46
N THR A 155 16.30 12.24 -3.52
CA THR A 155 17.21 13.03 -4.37
C THR A 155 18.46 13.45 -3.62
N GLU A 156 19.59 12.80 -3.92
CA GLU A 156 20.86 13.52 -4.04
C GLU A 156 20.75 14.44 -5.25
N LYS A 157 20.74 15.76 -5.02
CA LYS A 157 20.99 16.71 -6.10
C LYS A 157 22.43 16.53 -6.56
N LYS A 158 22.67 15.96 -7.74
CA LYS A 158 23.93 16.27 -8.44
C LYS A 158 23.88 17.75 -8.83
N PRO A 159 24.86 18.57 -8.42
CA PRO A 159 24.99 19.91 -8.97
C PRO A 159 25.13 19.77 -10.48
N PHE A 160 24.34 20.53 -11.21
CA PHE A 160 24.52 20.68 -12.64
C PHE A 160 25.83 21.46 -12.78
N ASP A 161 26.88 20.83 -13.30
CA ASP A 161 28.12 21.53 -13.64
C ASP A 161 27.76 22.58 -14.71
N GLU A 162 28.02 23.85 -14.37
CA GLU A 162 28.20 24.92 -15.34
C GLU A 162 29.46 24.56 -16.16
N GLU A 163 29.29 24.17 -17.42
CA GLU A 163 30.36 24.30 -18.41
C GLU A 163 30.12 25.60 -19.20
N ASP A 164 31.14 26.45 -19.13
CA ASP A 164 31.32 27.75 -19.79
C ASP A 164 31.10 27.73 -21.32
#